data_AF-A0A2J7PEI4-F1
#
_entry.id   AF-A0A2J7PEI4-F1
#
_cell.length_a   1.000
_cell.length_b   1.000
_cell.length_c   1.000
_cell.angle_alpha   90.00
_cell.angle_beta   90.00
_cell.angle_gamma   90.00
#
_symmetry.space_group_name_H-M   'P 1'
#
loop_
_entity.id
_entity.type
_entity.pdbx_description
1 polymer ?
#
loop_
_entity_poly.entity_id
_entity_poly.type
_entity_poly.pdbx_seq_one_letter_code
_entity_poly.pdbx_strand_id
1 'polypeptide(L)'
;MTESKPSRVIGYWMSEKKSQKLNWTEFGSVCRKYGFDLVKLDLNQPLEGQGPFTVILHKLTDIIALTNQGDPKARVMISHVESYINDHPEVAIIDPLDNVRKLLDRYRYYSIIHNSDLEKADVFMPSFVELTSSDCKENLKTLRLAGVDFPFVCKPSVAHGSSNAHKMAVIFNEKGVKDCRPPCVAQSFINHNAILYKIYLVGDEYFVVDRPSLKNFYPSDRETIFFDSHDVSKADSTSSLSILDPSDKMILPSRPDPAKLQRIVCTLRKELGMSLLGIDVIIENGSGRYGIIDINAYPGYDGYPNFFDSLMNCILETVNHHPCTVYKPDLSSTQFCLPLTKHTAESKNSHIMSPGSGDQDDSGFDTGDSSDEKKKRNLSVGSTTEPG
;
A
#
# COMPACT_ATOMS: atom_id res chain seq x y z
N MET A 1 -17.40 -34.01 30.89
CA MET A 1 -16.11 -33.66 30.25
C MET A 1 -16.45 -32.86 29.01
N THR A 2 -16.32 -31.55 29.05
CA THR A 2 -16.45 -30.69 27.86
C THR A 2 -15.19 -30.90 27.05
N GLU A 3 -15.27 -31.58 25.91
CA GLU A 3 -14.18 -31.61 24.93
C GLU A 3 -13.81 -30.16 24.62
N SER A 4 -12.62 -29.72 25.07
CA SER A 4 -12.08 -28.43 24.67
C SER A 4 -11.89 -28.49 23.15
N LYS A 5 -12.64 -27.68 22.41
CA LYS A 5 -12.34 -27.46 20.98
C LYS A 5 -10.84 -27.16 20.87
N PRO A 6 -10.10 -27.81 19.94
CA PRO A 6 -8.70 -27.47 19.72
C PRO A 6 -8.63 -25.98 19.42
N SER A 7 -7.81 -25.25 20.18
CA SER A 7 -7.65 -23.81 19.97
C SER A 7 -7.08 -23.59 18.57
N ARG A 8 -7.75 -22.76 17.77
CA ARG A 8 -7.27 -22.37 16.44
C ARG A 8 -6.26 -21.25 16.64
N VAL A 9 -5.11 -21.31 15.99
CA VAL A 9 -4.05 -20.32 16.19
C VAL A 9 -3.81 -19.53 14.91
N ILE A 10 -3.84 -18.20 15.02
CA ILE A 10 -3.37 -17.26 14.00
C ILE A 10 -1.92 -16.95 14.33
N GLY A 11 -0.99 -17.52 13.57
CA GLY A 11 0.39 -17.04 13.54
C GLY A 11 0.43 -15.72 12.79
N TYR A 12 1.06 -14.68 13.33
CA TYR A 12 1.19 -13.41 12.62
C TYR A 12 2.60 -12.86 12.58
N TRP A 13 2.94 -12.21 11.48
CA TRP A 13 4.18 -11.45 11.37
C TRP A 13 4.01 -10.10 10.65
N MET A 14 4.45 -9.04 11.30
CA MET A 14 4.51 -7.68 10.76
C MET A 14 5.81 -7.02 11.21
N SER A 15 6.35 -6.10 10.42
CA SER A 15 7.46 -5.26 10.88
C SER A 15 7.06 -4.44 12.11
N GLU A 16 8.04 -4.03 12.92
CA GLU A 16 7.77 -3.24 14.13
C GLU A 16 7.03 -1.93 13.79
N LYS A 17 7.46 -1.26 12.72
CA LYS A 17 6.81 -0.05 12.18
C LYS A 17 5.34 -0.25 11.86
N LYS A 18 4.95 -1.42 11.32
CA LYS A 18 3.53 -1.72 11.05
C LYS A 18 2.80 -2.14 12.33
N SER A 19 3.47 -2.90 13.19
CA SER A 19 2.91 -3.37 14.46
C SER A 19 2.48 -2.20 15.35
N GLN A 20 3.24 -1.11 15.39
CA GLN A 20 2.91 0.10 16.16
C GLN A 20 1.65 0.83 15.66
N LYS A 21 1.22 0.59 14.41
CA LYS A 21 0.02 1.22 13.83
C LYS A 21 -1.25 0.41 14.03
N LEU A 22 -1.14 -0.83 14.50
CA LEU A 22 -2.28 -1.72 14.69
C LEU A 22 -2.57 -1.87 16.18
N ASN A 23 -3.86 -1.75 16.53
CA ASN A 23 -4.33 -2.03 17.88
C ASN A 23 -4.44 -3.56 18.10
N TRP A 24 -3.34 -4.19 18.51
CA TRP A 24 -3.27 -5.64 18.73
C TRP A 24 -4.19 -6.12 19.85
N THR A 25 -4.50 -5.28 20.84
CA THR A 25 -5.42 -5.62 21.92
C THR A 25 -6.83 -5.80 21.39
N GLU A 26 -7.27 -4.88 20.53
CA GLU A 26 -8.56 -4.95 19.86
C GLU A 26 -8.62 -6.14 18.91
N PHE A 27 -7.63 -6.29 18.01
CA PHE A 27 -7.59 -7.42 17.08
C PHE A 27 -7.59 -8.76 17.81
N GLY A 28 -6.77 -8.91 18.85
CA GLY A 28 -6.75 -10.11 19.68
C GLY A 28 -8.08 -10.36 20.41
N SER A 29 -8.83 -9.32 20.76
CA SER A 29 -10.19 -9.47 21.30
C SER A 29 -11.18 -9.95 20.24
N VAL A 30 -11.06 -9.48 19.00
CA VAL A 30 -11.89 -9.96 17.87
C VAL A 30 -11.60 -11.43 17.60
N CYS A 31 -10.32 -11.82 17.45
CA CYS A 31 -9.91 -13.21 17.23
C CYS A 31 -10.47 -14.17 18.28
N ARG A 32 -10.39 -13.80 19.57
CA ARG A 32 -10.89 -14.62 20.67
C ARG A 32 -12.40 -14.85 20.62
N LYS A 33 -13.19 -13.90 20.12
CA LYS A 33 -14.65 -14.09 19.92
C LYS A 33 -14.95 -15.22 18.93
N TYR A 34 -14.05 -15.46 17.98
CA TYR A 34 -14.16 -16.53 16.98
C TYR A 34 -13.38 -17.80 17.35
N GLY A 35 -12.87 -17.89 18.58
CA GLY A 35 -12.12 -19.04 19.07
C GLY A 35 -10.72 -19.17 18.50
N PHE A 36 -10.09 -18.04 18.14
CA PHE A 36 -8.70 -17.99 17.72
C PHE A 36 -7.80 -17.31 18.75
N ASP A 37 -6.65 -17.93 19.00
CA ASP A 37 -5.52 -17.30 19.68
C ASP A 37 -4.59 -16.63 18.65
N LEU A 38 -3.95 -15.54 19.06
CA LEU A 38 -3.08 -14.75 18.20
C LEU A 38 -1.64 -14.82 18.72
N VAL A 39 -0.73 -15.35 17.89
CA VAL A 39 0.68 -15.61 18.25
C VAL A 39 1.61 -14.88 17.28
N LYS A 40 2.50 -14.03 17.81
CA LYS A 40 3.53 -13.37 17.00
C LYS A 40 4.60 -14.38 16.65
N LEU A 41 4.88 -14.55 15.37
CA LEU A 41 5.94 -15.45 14.88
C LEU A 41 7.31 -14.86 15.20
N ASP A 42 8.23 -15.69 15.69
CA ASP A 42 9.65 -15.38 15.73
C ASP A 42 10.36 -16.00 14.53
N LEU A 43 10.67 -15.18 13.53
CA LEU A 43 11.36 -15.63 12.31
C LEU A 43 12.85 -15.87 12.51
N ASN A 44 13.43 -15.52 13.67
CA ASN A 44 14.83 -15.84 13.98
C ASN A 44 15.02 -17.32 14.33
N GLN A 45 13.93 -18.07 14.52
CA GLN A 45 13.92 -19.50 14.78
C GLN A 45 13.04 -20.22 13.75
N PRO A 46 13.20 -21.53 13.55
CA PRO A 46 12.23 -22.34 12.81
C PRO A 46 10.82 -22.15 13.37
N LEU A 47 9.81 -22.16 12.50
CA LEU A 47 8.41 -22.01 12.93
C LEU A 47 7.86 -23.28 13.59
N GLU A 48 8.55 -24.40 13.42
CA GLU A 48 8.24 -25.65 14.10
C GLU A 48 8.27 -25.49 15.62
N GLY A 49 7.23 -25.99 16.28
CA GLY A 49 7.03 -25.82 17.73
C GLY A 49 6.51 -24.44 18.18
N GLN A 50 6.37 -23.46 17.28
CA GLN A 50 5.66 -22.20 17.59
C GLN A 50 4.14 -22.34 17.39
N GLY A 51 3.71 -23.37 16.66
CA GLY A 51 2.31 -23.72 16.36
C GLY A 51 1.75 -24.85 17.25
N PRO A 52 0.78 -25.65 16.76
CA PRO A 52 0.30 -25.72 15.38
C PRO A 52 -0.52 -24.48 14.97
N PHE A 53 -0.26 -23.95 13.77
CA PHE A 53 -1.02 -22.83 13.24
C PHE A 53 -2.23 -23.32 12.43
N THR A 54 -3.31 -22.55 12.46
CA THR A 54 -4.43 -22.72 11.52
C THR A 54 -4.26 -21.82 10.29
N VAL A 55 -3.71 -20.64 10.52
CA VAL A 55 -3.45 -19.64 9.48
C VAL A 55 -2.23 -18.81 9.85
N ILE A 56 -1.46 -18.40 8.86
CA ILE A 56 -0.40 -17.40 9.00
C ILE A 56 -0.83 -16.11 8.29
N LEU A 57 -1.01 -15.04 9.07
CA LEU A 57 -1.29 -13.68 8.59
C LEU A 57 0.01 -12.87 8.59
N HIS A 58 0.46 -12.37 7.44
CA HIS A 58 1.75 -11.70 7.41
C HIS A 58 1.83 -10.50 6.48
N LYS A 59 2.83 -9.65 6.73
CA LYS A 59 3.35 -8.68 5.76
C LYS A 59 4.86 -8.81 5.67
N LEU A 60 5.31 -9.78 4.86
CA LEU A 60 6.72 -10.13 4.70
C LEU A 60 7.40 -9.36 3.56
N THR A 61 6.73 -8.38 2.97
CA THR A 61 7.23 -7.64 1.78
C THR A 61 8.65 -7.13 1.97
N ASP A 62 8.95 -6.59 3.14
CA ASP A 62 10.24 -5.98 3.43
C ASP A 62 11.34 -7.04 3.57
N ILE A 63 11.03 -8.18 4.20
CA ILE A 63 11.97 -9.30 4.31
C ILE A 63 12.23 -9.90 2.93
N ILE A 64 11.19 -10.17 2.14
CA ILE A 64 11.37 -10.74 0.78
C ILE A 64 12.17 -9.76 -0.10
N ALA A 65 11.92 -8.45 0.00
CA ALA A 65 12.71 -7.45 -0.73
C ALA A 65 14.19 -7.44 -0.30
N LEU A 66 14.48 -7.57 1.00
CA LEU A 66 15.85 -7.70 1.51
C LEU A 66 16.52 -8.99 1.05
N THR A 67 15.79 -10.11 1.00
CA THR A 67 16.28 -11.37 0.45
C THR A 67 16.71 -11.22 -1.02
N ASN A 68 15.92 -10.50 -1.83
CA ASN A 68 16.25 -10.23 -3.24
C ASN A 68 17.50 -9.32 -3.38
N GLN A 69 17.81 -8.52 -2.36
CA GLN A 69 19.03 -7.69 -2.30
C GLN A 69 20.24 -8.47 -1.74
N GLY A 70 20.07 -9.75 -1.41
CA GLY A 70 21.15 -10.61 -0.93
C GLY A 70 21.38 -10.55 0.58
N ASP A 71 20.45 -9.99 1.38
CA ASP A 71 20.60 -9.96 2.83
C ASP A 71 20.56 -11.39 3.43
N PRO A 72 21.64 -11.84 4.11
CA PRO A 72 21.75 -13.21 4.57
C PRO A 72 20.76 -13.52 5.71
N LYS A 73 20.43 -12.54 6.56
CA LYS A 73 19.51 -12.72 7.68
C LYS A 73 18.07 -12.86 7.18
N ALA A 74 17.67 -11.99 6.25
CA ALA A 74 16.36 -12.06 5.60
C ALA A 74 16.18 -13.36 4.83
N ARG A 75 17.22 -13.86 4.16
CA ARG A 75 17.19 -15.17 3.49
C ARG A 75 16.92 -16.31 4.46
N VAL A 76 17.56 -16.33 5.63
CA VAL A 76 17.29 -17.33 6.68
C VAL A 76 15.84 -17.22 7.17
N MET A 77 15.38 -16.00 7.48
CA MET A 77 14.00 -15.77 7.94
C MET A 77 12.96 -16.28 6.94
N ILE A 78 13.12 -15.98 5.65
CA ILE A 78 12.22 -16.47 4.61
C ILE A 78 12.30 -17.98 4.47
N SER A 79 13.49 -18.58 4.56
CA SER A 79 13.61 -20.04 4.49
C SER A 79 12.86 -20.76 5.62
N HIS A 80 12.84 -20.21 6.84
CA HIS A 80 12.05 -20.77 7.93
C HIS A 80 10.54 -20.77 7.62
N VAL A 81 10.05 -19.68 7.02
CA VAL A 81 8.65 -19.54 6.63
C VAL A 81 8.31 -20.50 5.49
N GLU A 82 9.13 -20.54 4.44
CA GLU A 82 8.91 -21.39 3.27
C GLU A 82 8.96 -22.87 3.60
N SER A 83 9.95 -23.31 4.40
CA SER A 83 10.03 -24.69 4.88
C SER A 83 8.78 -25.08 5.64
N TYR A 84 8.33 -24.25 6.58
CA TYR A 84 7.11 -24.52 7.35
C TYR A 84 5.85 -24.60 6.45
N ILE A 85 5.69 -23.68 5.50
CA ILE A 85 4.55 -23.71 4.57
C ILE A 85 4.56 -24.98 3.70
N ASN A 86 5.74 -25.42 3.28
CA ASN A 86 5.89 -26.64 2.47
C ASN A 86 5.60 -27.91 3.27
N ASP A 87 6.02 -27.95 4.54
CA ASP A 87 5.84 -29.11 5.41
C ASP A 87 4.41 -29.17 6.01
N HIS A 88 3.69 -28.04 6.03
CA HIS A 88 2.33 -27.90 6.56
C HIS A 88 1.32 -27.36 5.53
N PRO A 89 0.98 -28.15 4.49
CA PRO A 89 0.03 -27.74 3.45
C PRO A 89 -1.41 -27.55 3.98
N GLU A 90 -1.71 -27.92 5.23
CA GLU A 90 -2.96 -27.65 5.90
C GLU A 90 -3.11 -26.20 6.40
N VAL A 91 -2.00 -25.46 6.55
CA VAL A 91 -1.97 -24.11 7.09
C VAL A 91 -2.30 -23.08 6.02
N ALA A 92 -3.36 -22.30 6.23
CA ALA A 92 -3.74 -21.22 5.33
C ALA A 92 -2.74 -20.04 5.43
N ILE A 93 -2.43 -19.37 4.31
CA ILE A 93 -1.47 -18.25 4.27
C ILE A 93 -2.14 -17.00 3.71
N ILE A 94 -2.14 -15.91 4.49
CA ILE A 94 -2.69 -14.61 4.08
C ILE A 94 -1.55 -13.58 4.03
N ASP A 95 -1.09 -13.15 2.86
CA ASP A 95 -1.40 -13.67 1.50
C ASP A 95 -0.30 -14.61 1.00
N PRO A 96 -0.57 -15.56 0.06
CA PRO A 96 0.45 -16.50 -0.42
C PRO A 96 1.75 -15.81 -0.88
N LEU A 97 2.91 -16.34 -0.46
CA LEU A 97 4.20 -15.70 -0.71
C LEU A 97 4.48 -15.43 -2.20
N ASP A 98 4.09 -16.35 -3.08
CA ASP A 98 4.26 -16.19 -4.52
C ASP A 98 3.41 -15.06 -5.11
N ASN A 99 2.23 -14.82 -4.54
CA ASN A 99 1.37 -13.71 -4.92
C ASN A 99 1.93 -12.38 -4.39
N VAL A 100 2.44 -12.37 -3.14
CA VAL A 100 3.15 -11.21 -2.57
C VAL A 100 4.36 -10.83 -3.43
N ARG A 101 5.13 -11.80 -3.93
CA ARG A 101 6.28 -11.57 -4.82
C ARG A 101 5.94 -10.85 -6.12
N LYS A 102 4.70 -10.98 -6.62
CA LYS A 102 4.26 -10.23 -7.81
C LYS A 102 4.27 -8.72 -7.55
N LEU A 103 3.98 -8.29 -6.32
CA LEU A 103 3.86 -6.88 -5.91
C LEU A 103 5.16 -6.22 -5.44
N LEU A 104 6.28 -6.93 -5.46
CA LEU A 104 7.57 -6.37 -5.06
C LEU A 104 8.25 -5.56 -6.17
N ASP A 105 7.88 -5.81 -7.42
CA ASP A 105 8.42 -5.15 -8.60
C ASP A 105 7.31 -4.42 -9.36
N ARG A 106 7.43 -3.10 -9.49
CA ARG A 106 6.41 -2.25 -10.12
C ARG A 106 6.17 -2.60 -11.57
N TYR A 107 7.25 -2.83 -12.32
CA TYR A 107 7.13 -3.16 -13.74
C TYR A 107 6.37 -4.49 -13.92
N ARG A 108 6.67 -5.48 -13.08
CA ARG A 108 6.02 -6.79 -13.09
C ARG A 108 4.52 -6.68 -12.84
N TYR A 109 4.07 -6.06 -11.75
CA TYR A 109 2.63 -6.01 -11.48
C TYR A 109 1.90 -5.02 -12.38
N TYR A 110 2.52 -3.92 -12.82
CA TYR A 110 1.94 -3.08 -13.88
C TYR A 110 1.70 -3.88 -15.15
N SER A 111 2.64 -4.74 -15.54
CA SER A 111 2.50 -5.62 -16.72
C SER A 111 1.37 -6.64 -16.56
N ILE A 112 1.21 -7.24 -15.38
CA ILE A 112 0.09 -8.16 -15.10
C ILE A 112 -1.25 -7.43 -15.28
N ILE A 113 -1.40 -6.25 -14.70
CA ILE A 113 -2.67 -5.50 -14.74
C ILE A 113 -2.93 -4.89 -16.11
N HIS A 114 -1.91 -4.39 -16.80
CA HIS A 114 -2.02 -3.87 -18.16
C HIS A 114 -2.57 -4.93 -19.13
N ASN A 115 -2.20 -6.20 -18.96
CA ASN A 115 -2.63 -7.30 -19.83
C ASN A 115 -3.97 -7.92 -19.40
N SER A 116 -4.67 -7.31 -18.44
CA SER A 116 -5.99 -7.76 -17.99
C SER A 116 -7.13 -7.24 -18.89
N ASP A 117 -8.37 -7.58 -18.55
CA ASP A 117 -9.56 -7.17 -19.31
C ASP A 117 -10.18 -5.83 -18.86
N LEU A 118 -9.43 -5.03 -18.09
CA LEU A 118 -9.87 -3.76 -17.50
C LEU A 118 -10.15 -2.66 -18.53
N GLU A 119 -9.48 -2.69 -19.69
CA GLU A 119 -9.71 -1.72 -20.76
C GLU A 119 -11.19 -1.71 -21.22
N LYS A 120 -11.84 -2.88 -21.19
CA LYS A 120 -13.27 -3.04 -21.54
C LYS A 120 -14.23 -2.31 -20.59
N ALA A 121 -13.73 -1.81 -19.46
CA ALA A 121 -14.48 -1.06 -18.45
C ALA A 121 -14.01 0.41 -18.33
N ASP A 122 -13.32 0.93 -19.35
CA ASP A 122 -12.68 2.25 -19.35
C ASP A 122 -11.66 2.46 -18.21
N VAL A 123 -11.05 1.37 -17.76
CA VAL A 123 -9.97 1.40 -16.77
C VAL A 123 -8.66 1.12 -17.49
N PHE A 124 -7.61 1.87 -17.17
CA PHE A 124 -6.31 1.72 -17.80
C PHE A 124 -5.17 1.78 -16.78
N MET A 125 -4.05 1.20 -17.16
CA MET A 125 -2.74 1.50 -16.55
C MET A 125 -2.12 2.59 -17.43
N PRO A 126 -1.72 3.76 -16.90
CA PRO A 126 -1.02 4.76 -17.70
C PRO A 126 0.24 4.15 -18.33
N SER A 127 0.57 4.53 -19.57
CA SER A 127 1.74 4.03 -20.29
C SER A 127 2.97 4.05 -19.40
N PHE A 128 3.72 2.96 -19.38
CA PHE A 128 4.85 2.80 -18.48
C PHE A 128 5.95 1.98 -19.14
N VAL A 129 7.17 2.16 -18.64
CA VAL A 129 8.35 1.38 -19.05
C VAL A 129 9.36 1.31 -17.92
N GLU A 130 10.12 0.21 -17.87
CA GLU A 130 11.27 0.12 -16.99
C GLU A 130 12.51 0.73 -17.65
N LEU A 131 13.20 1.58 -16.89
CA LEU A 131 14.49 2.16 -17.25
C LEU A 131 15.58 1.52 -16.39
N THR A 132 16.53 0.85 -17.04
CA THR A 132 17.68 0.19 -16.40
C THR A 132 19.03 0.84 -16.74
N SER A 133 19.08 1.66 -17.79
CA SER A 133 20.27 2.36 -18.26
C SER A 133 20.40 3.75 -17.65
N SER A 134 21.62 4.21 -17.36
CA SER A 134 21.90 5.60 -16.97
C SER A 134 22.09 6.54 -18.17
N ASP A 135 22.10 6.03 -19.41
CA ASP A 135 22.20 6.86 -20.61
C ASP A 135 20.85 7.54 -20.93
N CYS A 136 20.85 8.87 -20.90
CA CYS A 136 19.67 9.68 -21.20
C CYS A 136 19.15 9.48 -22.63
N LYS A 137 20.02 9.29 -23.63
CA LYS A 137 19.60 9.10 -25.02
C LYS A 137 18.90 7.76 -25.22
N GLU A 138 19.42 6.73 -24.56
CA GLU A 138 18.79 5.40 -24.55
C GLU A 138 17.44 5.47 -23.85
N ASN A 139 17.38 6.06 -22.65
CA ASN A 139 16.13 6.23 -21.91
C ASN A 139 15.08 7.02 -22.69
N LEU A 140 15.46 8.11 -23.37
CA LEU A 140 14.56 8.86 -24.25
C LEU A 140 13.98 8.00 -25.38
N LYS A 141 14.80 7.13 -25.99
CA LYS A 141 14.33 6.19 -27.02
C LYS A 141 13.36 5.17 -26.41
N THR A 142 13.69 4.62 -25.26
CA THR A 142 12.86 3.65 -24.52
C THR A 142 11.49 4.24 -24.15
N LEU A 143 11.46 5.47 -23.63
CA LEU A 143 10.22 6.20 -23.32
C LEU A 143 9.33 6.36 -24.55
N ARG A 144 9.91 6.84 -25.68
CA ARG A 144 9.16 7.03 -26.93
C ARG A 144 8.59 5.72 -27.47
N LEU A 145 9.35 4.64 -27.44
CA LEU A 145 8.90 3.33 -27.91
C LEU A 145 7.75 2.77 -27.07
N ALA A 146 7.72 3.08 -25.78
CA ALA A 146 6.67 2.66 -24.85
C ALA A 146 5.47 3.62 -24.80
N GLY A 147 5.50 4.75 -25.53
CA GLY A 147 4.43 5.75 -25.48
C GLY A 147 4.33 6.44 -24.12
N VAL A 148 5.45 6.62 -23.42
CA VAL A 148 5.52 7.40 -22.17
C VAL A 148 5.80 8.86 -22.52
N ASP A 149 4.81 9.72 -22.26
CA ASP A 149 4.85 11.14 -22.59
C ASP A 149 5.22 11.99 -21.38
N PHE A 150 5.71 13.21 -21.63
CA PHE A 150 5.91 14.20 -20.58
C PHE A 150 4.58 14.84 -20.13
N PRO A 151 4.46 15.28 -18.86
CA PRO A 151 5.34 14.88 -17.78
C PRO A 151 5.12 13.40 -17.46
N PHE A 152 6.14 12.74 -16.91
CA PHE A 152 6.01 11.38 -16.38
C PHE A 152 6.53 11.31 -14.95
N VAL A 153 6.07 10.31 -14.20
CA VAL A 153 6.56 10.00 -12.85
C VAL A 153 7.58 8.86 -12.95
N CYS A 154 8.80 9.07 -12.45
CA CYS A 154 9.76 7.99 -12.20
C CYS A 154 9.60 7.50 -10.77
N LYS A 155 9.39 6.20 -10.63
CA LYS A 155 9.22 5.47 -9.37
C LYS A 155 10.29 4.38 -9.31
N PRO A 156 10.95 4.12 -8.16
CA PRO A 156 11.89 3.00 -8.06
C PRO A 156 11.24 1.67 -8.51
N SER A 157 11.96 0.78 -9.21
CA SER A 157 11.38 -0.51 -9.63
C SER A 157 10.93 -1.34 -8.42
N VAL A 158 11.72 -1.30 -7.34
CA VAL A 158 11.38 -1.92 -6.06
C VAL A 158 10.19 -1.17 -5.42
N ALA A 159 9.07 -1.86 -5.27
CA ALA A 159 7.82 -1.30 -4.79
C ALA A 159 7.73 -1.16 -3.26
N HIS A 160 8.44 -2.00 -2.51
CA HIS A 160 8.35 -2.11 -1.05
C HIS A 160 9.72 -2.38 -0.41
N GLY A 161 9.83 -2.24 0.92
CA GLY A 161 10.98 -2.75 1.67
C GLY A 161 12.23 -1.86 1.72
N SER A 162 12.18 -0.64 1.20
CA SER A 162 13.26 0.33 1.42
C SER A 162 12.71 1.74 1.68
N SER A 163 13.44 2.54 2.47
CA SER A 163 13.16 3.96 2.66
C SER A 163 13.21 4.77 1.36
N ASN A 164 13.78 4.20 0.29
CA ASN A 164 13.85 4.82 -1.03
C ASN A 164 12.67 4.46 -1.93
N ALA A 165 11.88 3.43 -1.63
CA ALA A 165 10.78 2.93 -2.49
C ALA A 165 9.65 3.96 -2.74
N HIS A 166 9.62 5.03 -1.96
CA HIS A 166 8.65 6.12 -2.00
C HIS A 166 9.22 7.44 -2.54
N LYS A 167 10.53 7.50 -2.82
CA LYS A 167 11.17 8.69 -3.41
C LYS A 167 10.92 8.70 -4.91
N MET A 168 10.06 9.62 -5.34
CA MET A 168 9.60 9.73 -6.71
C MET A 168 10.04 11.06 -7.33
N ALA A 169 9.96 11.14 -8.66
CA ALA A 169 10.23 12.34 -9.41
C ALA A 169 9.19 12.58 -10.50
N VAL A 170 8.73 13.82 -10.68
CA VAL A 170 7.95 14.25 -11.86
C VAL A 170 8.90 14.94 -12.82
N ILE A 171 9.02 14.41 -14.04
CA ILE A 171 9.94 14.87 -15.07
C ILE A 171 9.12 15.53 -16.19
N PHE A 172 9.46 16.77 -16.53
CA PHE A 172 8.64 17.63 -17.40
C PHE A 172 9.11 17.75 -18.85
N ASN A 173 10.36 17.38 -19.13
CA ASN A 173 11.00 17.56 -20.43
C ASN A 173 12.23 16.64 -20.58
N GLU A 174 12.79 16.59 -21.80
CA GLU A 174 13.95 15.73 -22.10
C GLU A 174 15.18 16.01 -21.23
N LYS A 175 15.41 17.25 -20.78
CA LYS A 175 16.56 17.60 -19.94
C LYS A 175 16.46 16.98 -18.54
N GLY A 176 15.24 16.77 -18.03
CA GLY A 176 14.99 16.16 -16.73
C GLY A 176 15.16 14.64 -16.72
N VAL A 177 15.30 13.97 -17.87
CA VAL A 177 15.53 12.51 -17.93
C VAL A 177 16.80 12.09 -17.21
N LYS A 178 17.80 12.98 -17.10
CA LYS A 178 19.02 12.78 -16.31
C LYS A 178 18.77 12.54 -14.82
N ASP A 179 17.59 12.95 -14.32
CA ASP A 179 17.22 12.86 -12.91
C ASP A 179 16.53 11.53 -12.57
N CYS A 180 16.22 10.70 -13.58
CA CYS A 180 15.82 9.32 -13.38
C CYS A 180 16.89 8.57 -12.60
N ARG A 181 16.47 7.68 -11.69
CA ARG A 181 17.37 6.82 -10.91
C ARG A 181 17.11 5.34 -11.22
N PRO A 182 17.61 4.83 -12.36
CA PRO A 182 17.55 3.42 -12.72
C PRO A 182 18.11 2.50 -11.60
N PRO A 183 17.52 1.31 -11.37
CA PRO A 183 16.30 0.80 -12.00
C PRO A 183 15.05 1.54 -11.49
N CYS A 184 14.28 2.12 -12.42
CA CYS A 184 13.02 2.81 -12.14
C CYS A 184 11.97 2.52 -13.20
N VAL A 185 10.70 2.61 -12.82
CA VAL A 185 9.57 2.64 -13.74
C VAL A 185 9.21 4.08 -14.02
N ALA A 186 9.28 4.46 -15.30
CA ALA A 186 8.71 5.71 -15.79
C ALA A 186 7.27 5.46 -16.24
N GLN A 187 6.32 6.24 -15.72
CA GLN A 187 4.90 6.13 -16.04
C GLN A 187 4.34 7.50 -16.39
N SER A 188 3.61 7.62 -17.50
CA SER A 188 2.97 8.88 -17.93
C SER A 188 2.16 9.50 -16.80
N PHE A 189 2.33 10.80 -16.57
CA PHE A 189 1.54 11.53 -15.59
C PHE A 189 0.16 11.84 -16.17
N ILE A 190 -0.89 11.49 -15.43
CA ILE A 190 -2.27 11.75 -15.83
C ILE A 190 -2.82 12.85 -14.93
N ASN A 191 -3.34 13.92 -15.52
CA ASN A 191 -4.01 14.98 -14.77
C ASN A 191 -5.34 14.45 -14.19
N HIS A 192 -5.53 14.58 -12.88
CA HIS A 192 -6.65 13.97 -12.14
C HIS A 192 -7.15 14.87 -10.99
N ASN A 193 -6.91 16.18 -11.11
CA ASN A 193 -7.46 17.20 -10.20
C ASN A 193 -7.12 16.96 -8.72
N ALA A 194 -5.89 16.51 -8.42
CA ALA A 194 -5.35 16.34 -7.07
C ALA A 194 -6.12 15.39 -6.14
N ILE A 195 -6.93 14.46 -6.67
CA ILE A 195 -7.69 13.49 -5.88
C ILE A 195 -7.28 12.07 -6.22
N LEU A 196 -6.87 11.31 -5.20
CA LEU A 196 -6.60 9.89 -5.27
C LEU A 196 -7.74 9.11 -4.59
N TYR A 197 -8.31 8.15 -5.30
CA TYR A 197 -9.26 7.19 -4.75
C TYR A 197 -8.53 5.92 -4.36
N LYS A 198 -8.33 5.73 -3.05
CA LYS A 198 -7.65 4.57 -2.52
C LYS A 198 -8.67 3.49 -2.16
N ILE A 199 -8.66 2.42 -2.93
CA ILE A 199 -9.51 1.25 -2.70
C ILE A 199 -8.75 0.30 -1.77
N TYR A 200 -9.29 0.07 -0.59
CA TYR A 200 -8.80 -0.93 0.35
C TYR A 200 -9.61 -2.21 0.22
N LEU A 201 -8.94 -3.30 -0.15
CA LEU A 201 -9.49 -4.64 -0.24
C LEU A 201 -9.11 -5.44 1.01
N VAL A 202 -10.09 -6.11 1.62
CA VAL A 202 -9.94 -7.03 2.74
C VAL A 202 -10.84 -8.25 2.47
N GLY A 203 -10.24 -9.34 2.01
CA GLY A 203 -11.01 -10.51 1.57
C GLY A 203 -11.96 -10.12 0.44
N ASP A 204 -13.24 -10.46 0.58
CA ASP A 204 -14.31 -10.14 -0.37
C ASP A 204 -14.96 -8.77 -0.15
N GLU A 205 -14.43 -7.94 0.75
CA GLU A 205 -14.94 -6.60 1.01
C GLU A 205 -13.97 -5.53 0.53
N TYR A 206 -14.50 -4.43 0.00
CA TYR A 206 -13.68 -3.25 -0.26
C TYR A 206 -14.32 -1.97 0.25
N PHE A 207 -13.45 -1.01 0.57
CA PHE A 207 -13.84 0.33 0.98
C PHE A 207 -12.97 1.36 0.27
N VAL A 208 -13.57 2.48 -0.15
CA VAL A 208 -12.88 3.54 -0.87
C VAL A 208 -12.72 4.75 0.04
N VAL A 209 -11.50 5.28 0.11
CA VAL A 209 -11.20 6.55 0.77
C VAL A 209 -10.59 7.52 -0.23
N ASP A 210 -10.99 8.78 -0.13
CA ASP A 210 -10.40 9.85 -0.92
C ASP A 210 -9.14 10.33 -0.20
N ARG A 211 -8.08 10.62 -0.95
CA ARG A 211 -6.80 11.11 -0.46
C ARG A 211 -6.35 12.30 -1.31
N PRO A 212 -5.59 13.26 -0.74
CA PRO A 212 -4.86 14.23 -1.52
C PRO A 212 -3.93 13.54 -2.53
N SER A 213 -3.73 14.16 -3.69
CA SER A 213 -2.85 13.66 -4.73
C SER A 213 -2.14 14.80 -5.44
N LEU A 214 -1.21 14.49 -6.34
CA LEU A 214 -0.53 15.50 -7.13
C LEU A 214 -1.52 16.34 -7.94
N LYS A 215 -1.34 17.66 -7.89
CA LYS A 215 -2.04 18.63 -8.73
C LYS A 215 -1.74 18.42 -10.21
N ASN A 216 -2.45 19.15 -11.05
CA ASN A 216 -2.25 19.04 -12.49
C ASN A 216 -0.86 19.57 -12.91
N PHE A 217 -0.25 18.86 -13.85
CA PHE A 217 1.04 19.17 -14.44
C PHE A 217 0.97 18.99 -15.95
N TYR A 218 1.72 19.84 -16.67
CA TYR A 218 1.78 19.86 -18.12
C TYR A 218 3.24 19.91 -18.59
N PRO A 219 3.55 19.43 -19.80
CA PRO A 219 4.88 19.57 -20.38
C PRO A 219 5.35 21.03 -20.31
N SER A 220 6.56 21.25 -19.82
CA SER A 220 7.12 22.59 -19.68
C SER A 220 8.64 22.52 -19.51
N ASP A 221 9.32 23.66 -19.63
CA ASP A 221 10.75 23.80 -19.35
C ASP A 221 11.10 23.81 -17.84
N ARG A 222 10.14 23.46 -16.97
CA ARG A 222 10.33 23.37 -15.52
C ARG A 222 11.37 22.31 -15.16
N GLU A 223 12.09 22.52 -14.06
CA GLU A 223 12.92 21.51 -13.44
C GLU A 223 12.11 20.35 -12.85
N THR A 224 12.77 19.20 -12.72
CA THR A 224 12.22 17.99 -12.09
C THR A 224 11.76 18.27 -10.66
N ILE A 225 10.58 17.77 -10.29
CA ILE A 225 10.09 17.80 -8.92
C ILE A 225 10.40 16.48 -8.25
N PHE A 226 11.17 16.49 -7.17
CA PHE A 226 11.39 15.32 -6.31
C PHE A 226 10.47 15.38 -5.10
N PHE A 227 9.88 14.24 -4.74
CA PHE A 227 8.97 14.15 -3.59
C PHE A 227 8.98 12.75 -2.98
N ASP A 228 8.57 12.63 -1.71
CA ASP A 228 8.18 11.35 -1.12
C ASP A 228 6.67 11.18 -1.27
N SER A 229 6.21 10.02 -1.74
CA SER A 229 4.78 9.78 -1.96
C SER A 229 3.96 9.87 -0.68
N HIS A 230 4.58 9.61 0.49
CA HIS A 230 3.91 9.76 1.78
C HIS A 230 3.59 11.21 2.14
N ASP A 231 4.37 12.17 1.66
CA ASP A 231 4.18 13.59 1.96
C ASP A 231 3.10 14.22 1.08
N VAL A 232 2.65 13.50 0.04
CA VAL A 232 1.64 13.98 -0.89
C VAL A 232 0.29 13.33 -0.64
N SER A 233 0.22 12.00 -0.44
CA SER A 233 -1.04 11.25 -0.50
C SER A 233 -1.52 10.61 0.81
N LYS A 234 -1.01 11.07 1.95
CA LYS A 234 -1.61 10.74 3.26
C LYS A 234 -2.80 11.65 3.58
N ALA A 235 -3.63 11.23 4.55
CA ALA A 235 -4.88 11.92 4.90
C ALA A 235 -4.63 13.32 5.49
N ASP A 236 -3.50 13.50 6.16
CA ASP A 236 -3.02 14.71 6.83
C ASP A 236 -2.04 15.53 5.98
N SER A 237 -1.86 15.18 4.70
CA SER A 237 -0.93 15.88 3.80
C SER A 237 -1.36 17.32 3.53
N THR A 238 -0.44 18.26 3.79
CA THR A 238 -0.60 19.71 3.51
C THR A 238 0.36 20.19 2.41
N SER A 239 0.87 19.28 1.57
CA SER A 239 1.85 19.63 0.54
C SER A 239 1.28 20.62 -0.48
N SER A 240 2.08 21.62 -0.89
CA SER A 240 1.70 22.51 -2.00
C SER A 240 1.56 21.75 -3.32
N LEU A 241 2.09 20.53 -3.41
CA LEU A 241 1.93 19.66 -4.58
C LEU A 241 0.53 19.07 -4.70
N SER A 242 -0.32 19.12 -3.66
CA SER A 242 -1.71 18.65 -3.70
C SER A 242 -2.76 19.76 -3.78
N ILE A 243 -2.33 21.02 -3.87
CA ILE A 243 -3.21 22.17 -4.01
C ILE A 243 -3.32 22.52 -5.49
N LEU A 244 -4.55 22.48 -6.04
CA LEU A 244 -4.80 22.84 -7.44
C LEU A 244 -4.49 24.31 -7.72
N ASP A 245 -4.02 24.58 -8.94
CA ASP A 245 -3.78 25.95 -9.37
C ASP A 245 -5.12 26.65 -9.66
N PRO A 246 -5.26 27.98 -9.42
CA PRO A 246 -6.54 28.67 -9.62
C PRO A 246 -7.11 28.60 -11.04
N SER A 247 -6.24 28.35 -12.03
CA SER A 247 -6.60 28.18 -13.44
C SER A 247 -7.20 26.81 -13.76
N ASP A 248 -6.96 25.80 -12.92
CA ASP A 248 -7.62 24.51 -13.05
C ASP A 248 -9.09 24.72 -12.69
N LYS A 249 -9.97 24.58 -13.70
CA LYS A 249 -11.42 24.67 -13.47
C LYS A 249 -11.78 23.70 -12.34
N MET A 250 -12.49 24.18 -11.32
CA MET A 250 -13.15 23.34 -10.31
C MET A 250 -14.23 22.49 -11.00
N ILE A 251 -13.81 21.46 -11.71
CA ILE A 251 -14.69 20.37 -12.10
C ILE A 251 -14.95 19.63 -10.80
N LEU A 252 -16.20 19.64 -10.36
CA LEU A 252 -16.61 18.91 -9.17
C LEU A 252 -16.14 17.46 -9.34
N PRO A 253 -15.42 16.88 -8.37
CA PRO A 253 -14.96 15.50 -8.51
C PRO A 253 -16.16 14.60 -8.74
N SER A 254 -16.16 13.93 -9.89
CA SER A 254 -17.12 12.87 -10.18
C SER A 254 -16.96 11.82 -9.11
N ARG A 255 -18.04 11.51 -8.37
CA ARG A 255 -18.02 10.37 -7.46
C ARG A 255 -17.64 9.12 -8.24
N PRO A 256 -16.72 8.28 -7.72
CA PRO A 256 -16.36 7.05 -8.38
C PRO A 256 -17.60 6.18 -8.66
N ASP A 257 -17.68 5.64 -9.88
CA ASP A 257 -18.72 4.72 -10.29
C ASP A 257 -18.52 3.38 -9.56
N PRO A 258 -19.47 2.96 -8.69
CA PRO A 258 -19.35 1.71 -7.95
C PRO A 258 -19.18 0.47 -8.84
N ALA A 259 -19.78 0.46 -10.04
CA ALA A 259 -19.65 -0.67 -10.97
C ALA A 259 -18.23 -0.79 -11.53
N LYS A 260 -17.59 0.34 -11.84
CA LYS A 260 -16.19 0.38 -12.28
C LYS A 260 -15.24 -0.02 -11.16
N LEU A 261 -15.46 0.49 -9.94
CA LEU A 261 -14.67 0.10 -8.77
C LEU A 261 -14.76 -1.40 -8.48
N GLN A 262 -15.98 -1.96 -8.52
CA GLN A 262 -16.18 -3.40 -8.34
C GLN A 262 -15.44 -4.20 -9.43
N ARG A 263 -15.50 -3.74 -10.69
CA ARG A 263 -14.77 -4.38 -11.79
C ARG A 263 -13.25 -4.36 -11.57
N ILE A 264 -12.70 -3.23 -11.10
CA ILE A 264 -11.28 -3.10 -10.72
C ILE A 264 -10.92 -4.14 -9.67
N VAL A 265 -11.68 -4.18 -8.57
CA VAL A 265 -11.41 -5.08 -7.44
C VAL A 265 -11.47 -6.54 -7.88
N CYS A 266 -12.52 -6.94 -8.59
CA CYS A 266 -12.68 -8.32 -9.04
C CYS A 266 -11.55 -8.75 -10.00
N THR A 267 -11.18 -7.90 -10.96
CA THR A 267 -10.08 -8.24 -11.89
C THR A 267 -8.74 -8.30 -11.15
N LEU A 268 -8.39 -7.32 -10.30
CA LEU A 268 -7.12 -7.33 -9.58
C LEU A 268 -7.00 -8.51 -8.61
N ARG A 269 -8.08 -8.86 -7.91
CA ARG A 269 -8.09 -10.04 -7.04
C ARG A 269 -7.83 -11.32 -7.84
N LYS A 270 -8.46 -11.47 -9.00
CA LYS A 270 -8.25 -12.62 -9.90
C LYS A 270 -6.81 -12.71 -10.42
N GLU A 271 -6.25 -11.60 -10.89
CA GLU A 271 -4.92 -11.58 -11.52
C GLU A 271 -3.78 -11.71 -10.48
N LEU A 272 -3.94 -11.08 -9.31
CA LEU A 272 -2.91 -11.05 -8.27
C LEU A 272 -3.03 -12.23 -7.30
N GLY A 273 -4.25 -12.69 -6.99
CA GLY A 273 -4.50 -13.72 -5.99
C GLY A 273 -4.27 -13.24 -4.56
N MET A 274 -4.54 -11.96 -4.29
CA MET A 274 -4.28 -11.30 -3.01
C MET A 274 -5.61 -10.91 -2.35
N SER A 275 -5.67 -11.05 -1.03
CA SER A 275 -6.84 -10.74 -0.21
C SER A 275 -6.70 -9.38 0.49
N LEU A 276 -5.47 -8.94 0.73
CA LEU A 276 -5.17 -7.70 1.44
C LEU A 276 -4.42 -6.72 0.53
N LEU A 277 -5.16 -5.83 -0.13
CA LEU A 277 -4.61 -4.86 -1.09
C LEU A 277 -5.03 -3.41 -0.79
N GLY A 278 -4.16 -2.48 -1.15
CA GLY A 278 -4.51 -1.08 -1.39
C GLY A 278 -4.27 -0.77 -2.86
N ILE A 279 -5.28 -0.26 -3.55
CA ILE A 279 -5.23 0.07 -4.98
C ILE A 279 -5.42 1.57 -5.11
N ASP A 280 -4.45 2.22 -5.73
CA ASP A 280 -4.43 3.67 -5.90
C ASP A 280 -4.98 4.00 -7.29
N VAL A 281 -6.17 4.60 -7.32
CA VAL A 281 -6.93 4.89 -8.53
C VAL A 281 -7.15 6.39 -8.68
N ILE A 282 -6.94 6.91 -9.89
CA ILE A 282 -7.22 8.29 -10.26
C ILE A 282 -8.29 8.32 -11.35
N ILE A 283 -9.01 9.43 -11.48
CA ILE A 283 -9.95 9.66 -12.57
C ILE A 283 -9.37 10.75 -13.46
N GLU A 284 -9.10 10.40 -14.72
CA GLU A 284 -8.51 11.31 -15.70
C GLU A 284 -9.43 12.51 -15.98
N ASN A 285 -8.85 13.70 -15.94
CA ASN A 285 -9.55 14.92 -16.28
C ASN A 285 -9.97 14.92 -17.76
N GLY A 286 -11.22 15.29 -18.04
CA GLY A 286 -11.77 15.33 -19.39
C GLY A 286 -12.40 14.01 -19.84
N SER A 287 -11.65 12.91 -19.86
CA SER A 287 -12.18 11.61 -20.33
C SER A 287 -13.03 10.88 -19.30
N GLY A 288 -12.78 11.10 -18.00
CA GLY A 288 -13.42 10.36 -16.90
C GLY A 288 -13.00 8.88 -16.80
N ARG A 289 -11.97 8.45 -17.53
CA ARG A 289 -11.40 7.10 -17.45
C ARG A 289 -10.62 6.90 -16.14
N TYR A 290 -10.53 5.65 -15.70
CA TYR A 290 -9.94 5.31 -14.40
C TYR A 290 -8.51 4.82 -14.60
N GLY A 291 -7.53 5.54 -14.05
CA GLY A 291 -6.13 5.15 -14.07
C GLY A 291 -5.74 4.42 -12.79
N ILE A 292 -5.23 3.19 -12.87
CA ILE A 292 -4.58 2.53 -11.73
C ILE A 292 -3.11 2.96 -11.73
N ILE A 293 -2.62 3.52 -10.61
CA ILE A 293 -1.26 4.08 -10.54
C ILE A 293 -0.35 3.43 -9.51
N ASP A 294 -0.88 2.69 -8.53
CA ASP A 294 -0.07 1.94 -7.56
C ASP A 294 -0.89 0.82 -6.91
N ILE A 295 -0.21 -0.25 -6.48
CA ILE A 295 -0.82 -1.36 -5.74
C ILE A 295 0.09 -1.75 -4.58
N ASN A 296 -0.48 -1.83 -3.38
CA ASN A 296 0.24 -2.08 -2.14
C ASN A 296 -0.28 -3.33 -1.43
N ALA A 297 0.62 -4.24 -1.05
CA ALA A 297 0.25 -5.41 -0.25
C ALA A 297 0.07 -5.01 1.22
N TYR A 298 -1.05 -5.43 1.82
CA TYR A 298 -1.42 -5.16 3.20
C TYR A 298 -1.09 -3.71 3.64
N PRO A 299 -1.78 -2.71 3.07
CA PRO A 299 -1.53 -1.29 3.35
C PRO A 299 -1.89 -0.91 4.81
N GLY A 300 -1.90 0.39 5.11
CA GLY A 300 -2.25 0.89 6.45
C GLY A 300 -3.74 0.79 6.81
N TYR A 301 -4.63 0.71 5.82
CA TYR A 301 -6.08 0.71 6.00
C TYR A 301 -6.64 1.94 6.77
N ASP A 302 -5.91 3.07 6.81
CA ASP A 302 -6.41 4.25 7.54
C ASP A 302 -7.70 4.78 6.88
N GLY A 303 -8.74 4.93 7.70
CA GLY A 303 -10.09 5.29 7.25
C GLY A 303 -10.97 4.11 6.85
N TYR A 304 -10.47 2.87 6.91
CA TYR A 304 -11.30 1.67 6.73
C TYR A 304 -12.13 1.41 8.01
N PRO A 305 -13.47 1.39 7.92
CA PRO A 305 -14.32 1.17 9.09
C PRO A 305 -14.29 -0.30 9.53
N ASN A 306 -14.23 -0.56 10.83
CA ASN A 306 -14.27 -1.91 11.43
C ASN A 306 -13.25 -2.89 10.81
N PHE A 307 -12.05 -2.40 10.47
CA PHE A 307 -11.01 -3.17 9.77
C PHE A 307 -10.75 -4.55 10.39
N PHE A 308 -10.71 -4.67 11.71
CA PHE A 308 -10.44 -5.95 12.38
C PHE A 308 -11.56 -6.98 12.22
N ASP A 309 -12.82 -6.57 12.12
CA ASP A 309 -13.93 -7.48 11.86
C ASP A 309 -13.86 -8.00 10.42
N SER A 310 -13.64 -7.12 9.43
CA SER A 310 -13.44 -7.52 8.03
C SER A 310 -12.21 -8.42 7.86
N LEU A 311 -11.10 -8.11 8.55
CA LEU A 311 -9.89 -8.94 8.54
C LEU A 311 -10.16 -10.32 9.14
N MET A 312 -10.93 -10.39 10.24
CA MET A 312 -11.30 -11.66 10.84
C MET A 312 -12.22 -12.48 9.93
N ASN A 313 -13.16 -11.85 9.23
CA ASN A 313 -13.99 -12.50 8.22
C ASN A 313 -13.13 -13.06 7.07
N CYS A 314 -12.19 -12.27 6.55
CA CYS A 314 -11.22 -12.72 5.56
C CYS A 314 -10.42 -13.94 6.04
N ILE A 315 -10.01 -13.96 7.32
CA ILE A 315 -9.32 -15.11 7.93
C ILE A 315 -10.23 -16.33 7.98
N LEU A 316 -11.48 -16.18 8.44
CA LEU A 316 -12.45 -17.26 8.52
C LEU A 316 -12.73 -17.86 7.15
N GLU A 317 -12.98 -17.02 6.15
CA GLU A 317 -13.20 -17.45 4.77
C GLU A 317 -11.98 -18.19 4.24
N THR A 318 -10.78 -17.64 4.40
CA THR A 318 -9.55 -18.29 3.92
C THR A 318 -9.39 -19.68 4.53
N VAL A 319 -9.62 -19.82 5.85
CA VAL A 319 -9.53 -21.12 6.51
C VAL A 319 -10.64 -22.06 6.06
N ASN A 320 -11.90 -21.60 5.97
CA ASN A 320 -13.05 -22.43 5.61
C ASN A 320 -13.02 -22.92 4.16
N HIS A 321 -12.37 -22.17 3.26
CA HIS A 321 -12.20 -22.54 1.85
C HIS A 321 -10.87 -23.25 1.58
N HIS A 322 -10.06 -23.50 2.62
CA HIS A 322 -8.76 -24.12 2.43
C HIS A 322 -8.93 -25.58 1.95
N PRO A 323 -8.19 -26.04 0.92
CA PRO A 323 -8.41 -27.37 0.34
C PRO A 323 -8.30 -28.54 1.33
N CYS A 324 -7.52 -28.35 2.40
CA CYS A 324 -7.35 -29.33 3.48
C CYS A 324 -8.43 -29.32 4.56
N THR A 325 -9.45 -28.43 4.51
CA THR A 325 -10.56 -28.49 5.48
C THR A 325 -11.62 -29.52 5.10
N VAL A 326 -12.02 -30.32 6.09
CA VAL A 326 -12.98 -31.44 5.97
C VAL A 326 -14.41 -30.98 5.63
N TYR A 327 -14.71 -29.68 5.78
CA TYR A 327 -16.01 -29.10 5.45
C TYR A 327 -15.95 -28.47 4.04
N LYS A 328 -16.67 -29.05 3.09
CA LYS A 328 -16.95 -28.44 1.78
C LYS A 328 -18.31 -27.75 1.83
N PRO A 329 -18.40 -26.44 2.12
CA PRO A 329 -19.58 -25.69 1.68
C PRO A 329 -19.56 -25.60 0.14
N ASP A 330 -20.76 -25.63 -0.44
CA ASP A 330 -21.00 -25.60 -1.88
C ASP A 330 -20.48 -24.27 -2.49
N LEU A 331 -19.46 -24.37 -3.35
CA LEU A 331 -18.75 -23.23 -3.94
C LEU A 331 -19.16 -23.05 -5.40
N SER A 332 -20.32 -22.44 -5.59
CA SER A 332 -20.69 -21.77 -6.84
C SER A 332 -20.57 -20.24 -6.74
N SER A 333 -20.26 -19.67 -5.58
CA SER A 333 -20.14 -18.21 -5.43
C SER A 333 -18.74 -17.70 -5.78
N THR A 334 -18.46 -17.61 -7.07
CA THR A 334 -17.55 -16.57 -7.62
C THR A 334 -18.23 -15.20 -7.61
N GLN A 335 -19.18 -14.97 -6.71
CA GLN A 335 -20.11 -13.86 -6.74
C GLN A 335 -19.89 -12.95 -5.52
N PHE A 336 -19.39 -11.77 -5.87
CA PHE A 336 -19.41 -10.49 -5.15
C PHE A 336 -18.27 -10.20 -4.18
N CYS A 337 -17.24 -9.49 -4.68
CA CYS A 337 -16.63 -8.47 -3.83
C CYS A 337 -17.66 -7.36 -3.60
N LEU A 338 -18.06 -7.14 -2.35
CA LEU A 338 -19.11 -6.17 -2.02
C LEU A 338 -18.50 -4.86 -1.51
N PRO A 339 -19.03 -3.70 -1.94
CA PRO A 339 -18.68 -2.44 -1.29
C PRO A 339 -19.21 -2.45 0.14
N LEU A 340 -18.36 -2.06 1.10
CA LEU A 340 -18.82 -1.92 2.48
C LEU A 340 -19.82 -0.76 2.58
N THR A 341 -21.08 -1.05 2.85
CA THR A 341 -22.09 -0.01 3.09
C THR A 341 -21.92 0.53 4.52
N LYS A 342 -21.82 1.85 4.69
CA LYS A 342 -21.79 2.46 6.02
C LYS A 342 -23.09 2.11 6.73
N HIS A 343 -23.05 1.23 7.72
CA HIS A 343 -24.11 1.17 8.74
C HIS A 343 -24.03 2.47 9.54
N THR A 344 -24.82 3.46 9.13
CA THR A 344 -25.07 4.64 9.94
C THR A 344 -25.98 4.20 11.09
N ALA A 345 -25.41 4.07 12.29
CA ALA A 345 -26.22 4.12 13.49
C ALA A 345 -26.93 5.48 13.51
N GLU A 346 -28.25 5.43 13.65
CA GLU A 346 -29.16 6.57 13.67
C GLU A 346 -28.65 7.68 14.60
N SER A 347 -28.31 8.84 14.04
CA SER A 347 -28.11 10.05 14.83
C SER A 347 -29.49 10.58 15.24
N LYS A 348 -29.89 10.29 16.49
CA LYS A 348 -31.03 10.93 17.13
C LYS A 348 -30.67 12.37 17.51
N ASN A 349 -31.39 13.29 16.87
CA ASN A 349 -31.79 14.62 17.28
C ASN A 349 -30.75 15.63 17.80
N SER A 350 -30.68 16.70 17.00
CA SER A 350 -30.46 18.10 17.37
C SER A 350 -31.00 18.48 18.75
N HIS A 351 -30.14 19.09 19.57
CA HIS A 351 -30.53 20.22 20.41
C HIS A 351 -29.45 21.30 20.40
N ILE A 352 -29.89 22.49 20.01
CA ILE A 352 -29.24 23.79 20.11
C ILE A 352 -29.05 24.15 21.58
N MET A 353 -27.88 24.68 21.97
CA MET A 353 -27.71 25.77 22.95
C MET A 353 -26.31 26.39 22.84
N SER A 354 -26.26 27.73 22.88
CA SER A 354 -25.08 28.59 22.70
C SER A 354 -24.39 28.90 24.07
N PRO A 355 -23.36 29.78 24.14
CA PRO A 355 -22.09 29.47 24.80
C PRO A 355 -21.97 30.00 26.24
N GLY A 356 -21.18 29.33 27.08
CA GLY A 356 -20.84 29.81 28.41
C GLY A 356 -19.60 29.13 29.00
N SER A 357 -18.54 29.94 29.16
CA SER A 357 -17.51 29.94 30.22
C SER A 357 -16.83 28.62 30.66
N GLY A 358 -15.51 28.58 30.42
CA GLY A 358 -14.47 28.23 31.40
C GLY A 358 -14.47 26.82 31.99
N ASP A 359 -13.52 25.99 31.57
CA ASP A 359 -12.34 25.69 32.39
C ASP A 359 -11.27 25.00 31.52
N GLN A 360 -10.03 25.40 31.79
CA GLN A 360 -8.81 24.90 31.17
C GLN A 360 -8.47 23.56 31.80
N ASP A 361 -8.31 22.52 30.97
CA ASP A 361 -7.43 21.41 31.30
C ASP A 361 -6.54 21.13 30.08
N ASP A 362 -5.27 21.40 30.32
CA ASP A 362 -4.14 21.33 29.40
C ASP A 362 -3.67 19.87 29.31
N SER A 363 -3.87 19.26 28.14
CA SER A 363 -3.15 18.05 27.76
C SER A 363 -2.63 18.22 26.33
N GLY A 364 -1.62 19.08 26.19
CA GLY A 364 -0.79 19.18 24.99
C GLY A 364 -0.12 17.83 24.69
N PHE A 365 -0.62 17.14 23.65
CA PHE A 365 0.13 16.10 22.98
C PHE A 365 0.94 16.73 21.85
N ASP A 366 2.23 16.89 22.14
CA ASP A 366 3.28 17.29 21.23
C ASP A 366 3.59 16.12 20.28
N THR A 367 3.26 16.25 19.00
CA THR A 367 3.70 15.30 17.95
C THR A 367 4.57 16.03 16.95
N GLY A 368 5.83 16.23 17.33
CA GLY A 368 6.89 16.55 16.41
C GLY A 368 8.16 15.85 16.87
N ASP A 369 8.62 14.84 16.12
CA ASP A 369 10.05 14.80 15.88
C ASP A 369 10.40 14.15 14.54
N SER A 370 11.15 14.93 13.78
CA SER A 370 11.78 14.66 12.51
C SER A 370 13.27 14.62 12.81
N SER A 371 13.85 13.42 12.92
CA SER A 371 15.28 13.28 13.18
C SER A 371 16.08 13.38 11.88
N ASP A 372 16.49 14.61 11.55
CA ASP A 372 17.58 14.91 10.61
C ASP A 372 18.90 15.04 11.39
N GLU A 373 19.80 14.07 11.26
CA GLU A 373 21.18 14.19 11.75
C GLU A 373 22.02 15.09 10.81
N LYS A 374 22.13 16.38 11.15
CA LYS A 374 23.18 17.26 10.60
C LYS A 374 24.47 17.13 11.39
N LYS A 375 25.45 16.48 10.77
CA LYS A 375 26.87 16.43 11.18
C LYS A 375 27.45 17.85 11.27
N LYS A 376 27.61 18.40 12.47
CA LYS A 376 28.35 19.65 12.71
C LYS A 376 29.86 19.38 12.71
N ARG A 377 30.58 20.10 11.84
CA ARG A 377 32.03 20.28 11.86
C ARG A 377 32.41 21.06 13.13
N ASN A 378 33.30 20.52 13.95
CA ASN A 378 33.95 21.27 15.01
C ASN A 378 35.10 22.11 14.42
N LEU A 379 34.93 23.42 14.47
CA LEU A 379 36.01 24.41 14.38
C LEU A 379 36.60 24.57 15.78
N SER A 380 37.80 24.05 16.02
CA SER A 380 38.60 24.40 17.18
C SER A 380 39.46 25.61 16.85
N VAL A 381 39.14 26.76 17.45
CA VAL A 381 40.05 27.90 17.55
C VAL A 381 40.99 27.64 18.72
N GLY A 382 42.29 27.59 18.43
CA GLY A 382 43.36 27.45 19.40
C GLY A 382 44.63 28.09 18.85
N SER A 383 45.00 29.21 19.47
CA SER A 383 46.09 30.15 19.20
C SER A 383 47.50 29.58 18.96
N THR A 384 48.21 30.21 18.01
CA THR A 384 49.64 30.61 17.98
C THR A 384 50.71 29.71 18.62
N THR A 385 51.69 29.30 17.80
CA THR A 385 53.14 29.59 17.96
C THR A 385 53.92 29.11 16.73
N GLU A 386 54.60 30.05 16.06
CA GLU A 386 55.78 29.83 15.20
C GLU A 386 56.95 29.23 16.02
N PRO A 387 57.91 28.49 15.42
CA PRO A 387 58.94 29.10 14.56
C PRO A 387 59.49 28.22 13.41
N GLY A 388 60.11 28.87 12.41
CA GLY A 388 60.97 28.21 11.41
C GLY A 388 60.97 28.90 10.06
#